data_AF-A0A965VZK4-F1
#
_entry.id   AF-A0A965VZK4-F1
#
_cell.length_a   1.000
_cell.length_b   1.000
_cell.length_c   1.000
_cell.angle_alpha   90.00
_cell.angle_beta   90.00
_cell.angle_gamma   90.00
#
_symmetry.space_group_name_H-M   'P 1'
#
loop_
_entity.id
_entity.type
_entity.pdbx_description
1 polymer ?
#
loop_
_entity_poly.entity_id
_entity_poly.type
_entity_poly.pdbx_seq_one_letter_code
_entity_poly.pdbx_strand_id
1 'polypeptide(L)'
;MFALFYYWHGIFLNDFIRIQFPISWFIVFAAITYLLLGFGMSVLFDSRLFFKIRSFWIKTLITGLVSGLGLFMAATVVHISLTKDLSANHMLIDLSWQIFEQSMGALLVFASRYLAFILNHEQAE
;
A
#
# COMPACT_ATOMS: atom_id res chain seq x y z
N MET A 1 1.80 -5.34 -2.58
CA MET A 1 0.94 -4.72 -1.56
C MET A 1 -0.07 -5.74 -1.07
N PHE A 2 -1.12 -6.07 -1.84
CA PHE A 2 -2.15 -7.04 -1.43
C PHE A 2 -1.61 -8.38 -0.90
N ALA A 3 -0.58 -8.96 -1.52
CA ALA A 3 0.04 -10.20 -1.04
C ALA A 3 0.69 -10.06 0.34
N LEU A 4 1.35 -8.92 0.63
CA LEU A 4 1.95 -8.63 1.93
C LEU A 4 0.86 -8.45 2.99
N PHE A 5 -0.21 -7.73 2.64
CA PHE A 5 -1.39 -7.57 3.48
C PHE A 5 -2.03 -8.91 3.83
N TYR A 6 -2.27 -9.74 2.82
CA TYR A 6 -2.86 -11.06 2.99
C TYR A 6 -1.99 -11.96 3.85
N TYR A 7 -0.68 -11.94 3.64
CA TYR A 7 0.25 -12.71 4.46
C TYR A 7 0.24 -12.23 5.92
N TRP A 8 0.37 -10.93 6.16
CA TRP A 8 0.45 -10.37 7.50
C TRP A 8 -0.85 -10.54 8.29
N HIS A 9 -1.96 -10.07 7.75
CA HIS A 9 -3.25 -10.11 8.46
C HIS A 9 -3.97 -11.45 8.33
N GLY A 10 -3.86 -12.11 7.19
CA GLY A 10 -4.55 -13.38 6.95
C GLY A 10 -3.83 -14.57 7.58
N ILE A 11 -2.50 -14.66 7.41
CA ILE A 11 -1.73 -15.84 7.82
C ILE A 11 -1.03 -15.62 9.16
N PHE A 12 -0.24 -14.55 9.29
CA PHE A 12 0.62 -14.33 10.45
C PHE A 12 -0.17 -13.93 11.71
N LEU A 13 -1.03 -12.91 11.61
CA LEU A 13 -1.88 -12.46 12.70
C LEU A 13 -3.21 -13.22 12.79
N ASN A 14 -3.60 -13.88 11.70
CA ASN A 14 -4.84 -14.66 11.60
C ASN A 14 -6.09 -13.84 11.97
N ASP A 15 -6.10 -12.57 11.55
CA ASP A 15 -7.17 -11.62 11.84
C ASP A 15 -8.47 -11.93 11.09
N PHE A 16 -8.38 -12.72 10.01
CA PHE A 16 -9.53 -13.06 9.17
C PHE A 16 -10.61 -13.85 9.93
N ILE A 17 -10.27 -14.50 11.05
CA ILE A 17 -11.24 -15.17 11.94
C ILE A 17 -12.27 -14.19 12.51
N ARG A 18 -11.95 -12.90 12.62
CA ARG A 18 -12.84 -11.88 13.20
C ARG A 18 -13.72 -11.18 12.19
N ILE A 19 -13.53 -11.48 10.90
CA ILE A 19 -14.32 -10.89 9.82
C ILE A 19 -15.72 -11.49 9.87
N GLN A 20 -16.73 -10.64 10.09
CA GLN A 20 -18.12 -11.07 10.23
C GLN A 20 -18.85 -11.29 8.89
N PHE A 21 -18.23 -10.91 7.78
CA PHE A 21 -18.77 -11.06 6.44
C PHE A 21 -18.03 -12.15 5.67
N PRO A 22 -18.61 -12.68 4.56
CA PRO A 22 -17.97 -13.75 3.82
C PRO A 22 -16.57 -13.35 3.36
N ILE A 23 -15.58 -14.18 3.65
CA ILE A 23 -14.16 -13.93 3.39
C ILE A 23 -13.91 -13.61 1.90
N SER A 24 -14.66 -14.22 0.99
CA SER A 24 -14.59 -13.94 -0.45
C SER A 24 -14.87 -12.47 -0.77
N TRP A 25 -15.92 -11.89 -0.19
CA TRP A 25 -16.25 -10.46 -0.37
C TRP A 25 -15.16 -9.56 0.20
N PHE A 26 -14.62 -9.90 1.38
CA PHE A 26 -13.50 -9.16 1.95
C PHE A 26 -12.29 -9.12 1.02
N ILE A 27 -11.89 -10.29 0.52
CA ILE A 27 -10.73 -10.42 -0.37
C ILE A 27 -10.94 -9.61 -1.65
N VAL A 28 -12.14 -9.65 -2.24
CA VAL A 28 -12.47 -8.87 -3.44
C VAL A 28 -12.38 -7.37 -3.16
N PHE A 29 -13.02 -6.88 -2.08
CA PHE A 29 -12.98 -5.46 -1.74
C PHE A 29 -11.58 -4.99 -1.36
N ALA A 30 -10.81 -5.81 -0.65
CA ALA A 30 -9.41 -5.55 -0.36
C ALA A 30 -8.61 -5.46 -1.66
N ALA A 31 -8.71 -6.43 -2.57
CA ALA A 31 -8.01 -6.41 -3.85
C ALA A 31 -8.32 -5.14 -4.66
N ILE A 32 -9.60 -4.75 -4.76
CA ILE A 32 -10.02 -3.49 -5.41
C ILE A 32 -9.40 -2.28 -4.72
N THR A 33 -9.41 -2.24 -3.38
CA THR A 33 -8.81 -1.15 -2.60
C THR A 33 -7.32 -1.02 -2.91
N TYR A 34 -6.59 -2.14 -2.99
CA TYR A 34 -5.17 -2.14 -3.33
C TYR A 34 -4.89 -1.70 -4.77
N LEU A 35 -5.78 -1.98 -5.73
CA LEU A 35 -5.69 -1.42 -7.08
C LEU A 35 -5.88 0.09 -7.08
N LEU A 36 -6.88 0.60 -6.35
CA LEU A 36 -7.13 2.04 -6.20
C LEU A 36 -5.96 2.75 -5.51
N LEU A 37 -5.35 2.13 -4.50
CA LEU A 37 -4.14 2.64 -3.84
C LEU A 37 -2.96 2.72 -4.82
N GLY A 38 -2.73 1.67 -5.62
CA GLY A 38 -1.67 1.69 -6.63
C GLY A 38 -1.87 2.79 -7.70
N PHE A 39 -3.13 3.01 -8.12
CA PHE A 39 -3.48 4.13 -9.00
C PHE A 39 -3.23 5.47 -8.32
N GLY A 40 -3.71 5.66 -7.08
CA GLY A 40 -3.50 6.88 -6.31
C GLY A 40 -2.02 7.21 -6.07
N MET A 41 -1.20 6.19 -5.78
CA MET A 41 0.27 6.33 -5.69
C MET A 41 0.89 6.81 -7.00
N SER A 42 0.42 6.29 -8.14
CA SER A 42 0.90 6.70 -9.46
C SER A 42 0.59 8.17 -9.74
N VAL A 43 -0.63 8.60 -9.45
CA VAL A 43 -1.05 10.01 -9.56
C VAL A 43 -0.23 10.90 -8.62
N LEU A 44 0.00 10.45 -7.38
CA LEU A 44 0.79 11.19 -6.40
C LEU A 44 2.24 11.38 -6.86
N PHE A 45 2.86 10.32 -7.40
CA PHE A 45 4.24 10.35 -7.87
C PHE A 45 4.46 11.33 -9.04
N ASP A 46 3.48 11.41 -9.95
CA ASP A 46 3.50 12.30 -11.12
C ASP A 46 2.98 13.71 -10.80
N SER A 47 2.49 13.95 -9.57
CA SER A 47 1.95 15.24 -9.17
C SER A 47 3.02 16.34 -9.10
N ARG A 48 2.58 17.59 -9.27
CA ARG A 48 3.46 18.78 -9.16
C ARG A 48 4.13 18.90 -7.79
N LEU A 49 3.57 18.29 -6.74
CA LEU A 49 4.16 18.26 -5.40
C LEU A 49 5.53 17.58 -5.40
N PHE A 50 5.71 16.54 -6.22
CA PHE A 50 6.95 15.79 -6.33
C PHE A 50 7.88 16.30 -7.43
N PHE A 51 7.54 17.40 -8.12
CA PHE A 51 8.34 17.93 -9.22
C PHE A 51 9.75 18.36 -8.77
N LYS A 52 9.89 18.89 -7.55
CA LYS A 52 11.17 19.36 -7.02
C LYS A 52 12.09 18.24 -6.51
N ILE A 53 11.54 17.06 -6.23
CA ILE A 53 12.31 15.94 -5.70
C ILE A 53 12.88 15.16 -6.90
N ARG A 54 14.20 15.17 -7.10
CA ARG A 54 14.78 14.43 -8.24
C ARG A 54 15.09 12.96 -7.94
N SER A 55 15.39 12.63 -6.68
CA SER A 55 15.77 11.27 -6.31
C SER A 55 14.57 10.33 -6.37
N PHE A 56 14.67 9.32 -7.23
CA PHE A 56 13.70 8.23 -7.37
C PHE A 56 13.42 7.55 -6.03
N TRP A 57 14.47 7.24 -5.26
CA TRP A 57 14.37 6.59 -3.95
C TRP A 57 13.58 7.44 -2.95
N ILE A 58 13.88 8.74 -2.89
CA ILE A 58 13.19 9.67 -1.98
C ILE A 58 11.72 9.80 -2.37
N LYS A 59 11.41 9.97 -3.67
CA LYS A 59 10.01 10.01 -4.13
C LYS A 59 9.24 8.75 -3.76
N THR A 60 9.86 7.59 -3.97
CA THR A 60 9.26 6.29 -3.68
C THR A 60 8.96 6.15 -2.19
N LEU A 61 9.94 6.46 -1.33
CA LEU A 61 9.77 6.40 0.13
C LEU A 61 8.70 7.36 0.64
N ILE A 62 8.68 8.61 0.18
CA ILE A 62 7.66 9.58 0.61
C ILE A 62 6.27 9.14 0.10
N THR A 63 6.17 8.62 -1.12
CA THR A 63 4.90 8.11 -1.65
C THR A 63 4.39 6.96 -0.80
N GLY A 64 5.26 6.00 -0.46
CA GLY A 64 4.94 4.90 0.46
C GLY A 64 4.55 5.37 1.85
N LEU A 65 5.27 6.34 2.41
CA LEU A 65 4.98 6.92 3.72
C LEU A 65 3.60 7.60 3.75
N VAL A 66 3.31 8.48 2.78
CA VAL A 66 2.05 9.23 2.71
C VAL A 66 0.86 8.29 2.50
N SER A 67 0.98 7.34 1.59
CA SER A 67 -0.08 6.35 1.33
C SER A 67 -0.25 5.38 2.50
N GLY A 68 0.83 4.96 3.18
CA GLY A 68 0.79 4.11 4.36
C GLY A 68 0.09 4.77 5.53
N LEU A 69 0.45 6.02 5.83
CA LEU A 69 -0.23 6.84 6.81
C LEU A 69 -1.72 7.03 6.45
N GLY A 70 -2.01 7.37 5.19
CA GLY A 70 -3.38 7.56 4.72
C GLY A 70 -4.25 6.31 4.86
N LEU A 71 -3.72 5.15 4.47
CA LEU A 71 -4.43 3.87 4.60
C LEU A 71 -4.64 3.49 6.07
N PHE A 72 -3.61 3.67 6.91
CA PHE A 72 -3.73 3.43 8.36
C PHE A 72 -4.81 4.30 8.99
N MET A 73 -4.83 5.59 8.66
CA MET A 73 -5.86 6.52 9.13
C MET A 73 -7.26 6.09 8.66
N ALA A 74 -7.42 5.76 7.38
CA ALA A 74 -8.70 5.31 6.84
C ALA A 74 -9.19 4.03 7.53
N ALA A 75 -8.33 3.01 7.67
CA ALA A 75 -8.68 1.76 8.34
C ALA A 75 -9.05 1.97 9.82
N THR A 76 -8.32 2.85 10.51
CA THR A 76 -8.58 3.19 11.92
C THR A 76 -9.92 3.92 12.07
N VAL A 77 -10.21 4.92 11.23
CA VAL A 77 -11.47 5.68 11.27
C VAL A 77 -12.68 4.80 10.99
N VAL A 78 -12.58 3.90 10.01
CA VAL A 78 -13.67 2.97 9.67
C VAL A 78 -13.76 1.79 10.65
N HIS A 79 -12.90 1.76 11.69
CA HIS A 79 -12.82 0.66 12.65
C HIS A 79 -12.62 -0.71 11.98
N ILE A 80 -12.00 -0.73 10.79
CA ILE A 80 -11.53 -1.95 10.11
C ILE A 80 -10.13 -2.30 10.62
N SER A 81 -9.81 -1.89 11.86
CA SER A 81 -8.58 -2.30 12.51
C SER A 81 -8.70 -3.78 12.84
N LEU A 82 -7.83 -4.57 12.22
CA LEU A 82 -7.79 -6.02 12.37
C LEU A 82 -7.14 -6.46 13.69
N THR A 83 -6.57 -5.52 14.46
CA THR A 83 -5.90 -5.76 15.74
C THR A 83 -6.90 -6.05 16.87
N LYS A 84 -6.56 -6.98 17.77
CA LYS A 84 -7.46 -7.45 18.86
C LYS A 84 -7.83 -6.34 19.82
N ASP A 85 -6.84 -5.56 20.17
CA ASP A 85 -6.91 -4.50 21.14
C ASP A 85 -6.36 -3.24 20.48
N LEU A 86 -7.11 -2.13 20.56
CA LEU A 86 -6.69 -0.79 20.16
C LEU A 86 -5.64 -0.21 21.13
N SER A 87 -4.69 -1.06 21.57
CA SER A 87 -3.56 -0.61 22.37
C SER A 87 -2.64 0.23 21.49
N ALA A 88 -2.04 1.26 22.08
CA ALA A 88 -1.11 2.13 21.35
C ALA A 88 0.04 1.34 20.70
N ASN A 89 0.49 0.25 21.33
CA ASN A 89 1.54 -0.61 20.77
C ASN A 89 1.08 -1.33 19.50
N HIS A 90 -0.14 -1.87 19.50
CA HIS A 90 -0.72 -2.53 18.34
C HIS A 90 -0.94 -1.55 17.17
N MET A 91 -1.42 -0.35 17.48
CA MET A 91 -1.58 0.71 16.48
C MET A 91 -0.24 1.13 15.85
N LEU A 92 0.84 1.22 16.65
CA LEU A 92 2.17 1.54 16.13
C LEU A 92 2.74 0.45 15.23
N ILE A 93 2.53 -0.82 15.58
CA ILE A 93 2.94 -1.97 14.76
C ILE A 93 2.19 -1.93 13.43
N ASP A 94 0.86 -1.77 13.46
CA ASP A 94 0.05 -1.71 12.26
C ASP A 94 0.42 -0.50 11.39
N LEU A 95 0.62 0.68 11.98
CA LEU A 95 1.09 1.86 11.25
C LEU A 95 2.44 1.59 10.57
N SER A 96 3.38 1.01 11.30
CA SER A 96 4.71 0.68 10.77
C SER A 96 4.61 -0.32 9.63
N TRP A 97 3.74 -1.33 9.77
CA TRP A 97 3.47 -2.31 8.72
C TRP A 97 2.84 -1.64 7.49
N GLN A 98 1.88 -0.74 7.66
CA GLN A 98 1.27 -0.04 6.53
C GLN A 98 2.29 0.83 5.80
N ILE A 99 3.14 1.58 6.51
CA ILE A 99 4.21 2.36 5.87
C ILE A 99 5.15 1.44 5.08
N PHE A 100 5.57 0.31 5.67
CA PHE A 100 6.45 -0.65 5.01
C PHE A 100 5.80 -1.25 3.75
N GLU A 101 4.57 -1.73 3.88
CA GLU A 101 3.83 -2.36 2.80
C GLU A 101 3.58 -1.42 1.62
N GLN A 102 3.16 -0.19 1.92
CA GLN A 102 2.91 0.81 0.89
C GLN A 102 4.23 1.28 0.24
N SER A 103 5.34 1.33 0.97
CA SER A 103 6.67 1.65 0.42
C SER A 103 7.17 0.57 -0.54
N MET A 104 7.02 -0.71 -0.18
CA MET A 104 7.32 -1.84 -1.08
C MET A 104 6.42 -1.83 -2.31
N GLY A 105 5.15 -1.46 -2.14
CA GLY A 105 4.21 -1.24 -3.23
C GLY A 105 4.65 -0.17 -4.22
N ALA A 106 4.93 1.03 -3.69
CA ALA A 106 5.40 2.16 -4.48
C ALA A 106 6.66 1.79 -5.26
N LEU A 107 7.62 1.10 -4.63
CA LEU A 107 8.84 0.66 -5.30
C LEU A 107 8.55 -0.24 -6.50
N LEU A 108 7.69 -1.25 -6.33
CA LEU A 108 7.33 -2.17 -7.42
C LEU A 108 6.58 -1.47 -8.56
N VAL A 109 5.64 -0.57 -8.24
CA VAL A 109 4.89 0.19 -9.26
C VAL A 109 5.84 1.07 -10.06
N PHE A 110 6.77 1.80 -9.43
CA PHE A 110 7.64 2.71 -10.15
C PHE A 110 8.79 2.00 -10.86
N ALA A 111 9.31 0.91 -10.29
CA ALA A 111 10.29 0.07 -10.97
C ALA A 111 9.69 -0.59 -12.23
N SER A 112 8.47 -1.12 -12.16
CA SER A 112 7.80 -1.70 -13.32
C SER A 112 7.48 -0.66 -14.41
N ARG A 113 7.07 0.56 -14.03
CA ARG A 113 6.91 1.68 -14.99
C ARG A 113 8.23 2.05 -15.66
N TYR A 114 9.32 2.15 -14.90
CA TYR A 114 10.64 2.47 -15.44
C TYR A 114 11.14 1.39 -16.41
N LEU A 115 10.95 0.12 -16.07
CA LEU A 115 11.28 -1.01 -16.94
C LEU A 115 10.45 -0.99 -18.22
N ALA A 116 9.13 -0.76 -18.12
CA ALA A 116 8.26 -0.67 -19.29
C ALA A 116 8.67 0.50 -20.22
N PHE A 117 9.11 1.63 -19.66
CA PHE A 117 9.63 2.75 -20.44
C PHE A 117 10.88 2.36 -21.22
N ILE A 118 11.85 1.68 -20.59
CA ILE A 118 13.07 1.21 -21.26
C ILE A 118 12.75 0.23 -22.40
N LEU A 119 11.93 -0.78 -22.12
CA LEU A 119 11.59 -1.82 -23.10
C LEU A 119 10.87 -1.24 -24.33
N ASN A 120 9.98 -0.27 -24.13
CA ASN A 120 9.30 0.39 -25.24
C ASN A 120 10.23 1.27 -26.08
N HIS A 121 11.29 1.83 -25.46
CA HIS A 121 12.26 2.65 -26.18
C HIS A 121 13.20 1.79 -27.04
N GLU A 122 13.61 0.62 -26.56
CA GLU A 122 14.42 -0.34 -27.33
C GLU A 122 13.67 -0.93 -28.54
N GLN A 123 12.33 -1.02 -28.50
CA GLN A 123 11.52 -1.51 -29.62
C GLN A 123 11.29 -0.46 -30.72
N ALA A 124 11.57 0.81 -30.43
CA ALA A 124 11.37 1.92 -31.36
C ALA A 124 12.63 2.30 -32.16
N GLU A 125 13.78 1.71 -31.83
CA GLU A 125 15.06 1.82 -32.56
C GLU A 125 15.29 0.62 -33.48
#